data_AF-A0A935PD95-F1
#
_entry.id   AF-A0A935PD95-F1
#
_cell.length_a   1.000
_cell.length_b   1.000
_cell.length_c   1.000
_cell.angle_alpha   90.00
_cell.angle_beta   90.00
_cell.angle_gamma   90.00
#
_symmetry.space_group_name_H-M   'P 1'
#
loop_
_entity.id
_entity.type
_entity.pdbx_description
1 polymer ?
#
loop_
_entity_poly.entity_id
_entity_poly.type
_entity_poly.pdbx_seq_one_letter_code
_entity_poly.pdbx_strand_id
1 'polypeptide(L)'
;MQKTDDDKKNIQAELKEAYCQLYKHLTTSYWYASTIQDKDRIRGLADSIYEILNEMDIDEIKARTHEYQEMKQNIAGLNKKLDDFKKEVDKIIHVITVSQNVCQGISRVIETAGKVLI
;
A
#
# COMPACT_ATOMS: atom_id res chain seq x y z
N MET A 1 -3.99 8.01 -35.38
CA MET A 1 -4.60 7.03 -34.44
C MET A 1 -3.56 6.24 -33.65
N GLN A 2 -2.32 6.06 -34.14
CA GLN A 2 -1.25 5.32 -33.44
C GLN A 2 -0.84 5.89 -32.06
N LYS A 3 -0.71 7.21 -31.93
CA LYS A 3 -0.21 7.88 -30.72
C LYS A 3 -1.06 7.60 -29.47
N THR A 4 -2.38 7.53 -29.63
CA THR A 4 -3.33 7.34 -28.53
C THR A 4 -3.37 5.91 -27.99
N ASP A 5 -3.02 4.90 -28.81
CA ASP A 5 -2.96 3.50 -28.38
C ASP A 5 -1.63 3.17 -27.70
N ASP A 6 -0.53 3.81 -28.12
CA ASP A 6 0.77 3.73 -27.44
C ASP A 6 0.72 4.40 -26.05
N ASP A 7 0.07 5.56 -25.92
CA ASP A 7 -0.12 6.25 -24.63
C ASP A 7 -0.94 5.40 -23.64
N LYS A 8 -2.00 4.73 -24.10
CA LYS A 8 -2.82 3.83 -23.26
C LYS A 8 -2.06 2.58 -22.84
N LYS A 9 -1.25 2.00 -23.73
CA LYS A 9 -0.42 0.84 -23.44
C LYS A 9 0.64 1.18 -22.39
N ASN A 10 1.18 2.39 -22.43
CA ASN A 10 2.11 2.90 -21.43
C ASN A 10 1.44 3.06 -20.05
N ILE A 11 0.25 3.69 -19.98
CA ILE A 11 -0.49 3.86 -18.72
C ILE A 11 -0.88 2.51 -18.09
N GLN A 12 -1.27 1.52 -18.90
CA GLN A 12 -1.60 0.19 -18.39
C GLN A 12 -0.37 -0.52 -17.80
N ALA A 13 0.81 -0.34 -18.41
CA ALA A 13 2.07 -0.86 -17.88
C ALA A 13 2.47 -0.17 -16.57
N GLU A 14 2.37 1.16 -16.50
CA GLU A 14 2.62 1.94 -15.28
C GLU A 14 1.69 1.54 -14.14
N LEU A 15 0.40 1.35 -14.41
CA LEU A 15 -0.58 0.90 -13.42
C LEU A 15 -0.25 -0.51 -12.90
N LYS A 16 0.14 -1.41 -13.80
CA LYS A 16 0.54 -2.78 -13.44
C LYS A 16 1.78 -2.77 -12.55
N GLU A 17 2.77 -1.94 -12.89
CA GLU A 17 3.97 -1.77 -12.10
C GLU A 17 3.64 -1.26 -10.69
N ALA A 18 2.77 -0.25 -10.58
CA ALA A 18 2.34 0.29 -9.30
C ALA A 18 1.67 -0.78 -8.41
N TYR A 19 0.76 -1.58 -8.97
CA TYR A 19 0.15 -2.71 -8.24
C TYR A 19 1.18 -3.77 -7.84
N CYS A 20 2.15 -4.08 -8.70
CA CYS A 20 3.21 -5.03 -8.40
C CYS A 20 4.08 -4.55 -7.23
N GLN A 21 4.46 -3.26 -7.22
CA GLN A 21 5.23 -2.66 -6.13
C GLN A 21 4.44 -2.69 -4.82
N LEU A 22 3.15 -2.33 -4.85
CA LEU A 22 2.29 -2.37 -3.68
C LEU A 22 2.13 -3.78 -3.12
N TYR A 23 1.94 -4.79 -3.98
CA TYR A 23 1.90 -6.19 -3.57
C TYR A 23 3.17 -6.62 -2.83
N LYS A 24 4.35 -6.24 -3.34
CA LYS A 24 5.64 -6.50 -2.68
C LYS A 24 5.73 -5.81 -1.31
N HIS A 25 5.25 -4.57 -1.20
CA HIS A 25 5.26 -3.85 0.08
C HIS A 25 4.32 -4.46 1.11
N LEU A 26 3.12 -4.91 0.70
CA LEU A 26 2.18 -5.57 1.60
C LEU A 26 2.68 -6.95 2.05
N THR A 27 3.19 -7.76 1.13
CA THR A 27 3.79 -9.06 1.47
C THR A 27 5.01 -8.90 2.38
N THR A 28 5.79 -7.84 2.22
CA THR A 28 6.87 -7.49 3.17
C THR A 28 6.28 -7.10 4.53
N SER A 29 5.29 -6.19 4.55
CA SER A 29 4.66 -5.69 5.78
C SER A 29 3.99 -6.78 6.62
N TYR A 30 3.47 -7.83 5.97
CA TYR A 30 2.92 -9.02 6.63
C TYR A 30 3.90 -9.65 7.61
N TRP A 31 5.19 -9.68 7.28
CA TRP A 31 6.22 -10.26 8.14
C TRP A 31 6.55 -9.39 9.36
N TYR A 32 6.31 -8.09 9.27
CA TYR A 32 6.56 -7.12 10.35
C TYR A 32 5.33 -6.85 11.23
N ALA A 33 4.13 -7.21 10.75
CA ALA A 33 2.91 -7.10 11.54
C ALA A 33 2.99 -7.94 12.82
N SER A 34 2.63 -7.34 13.95
CA SER A 34 2.78 -7.97 15.26
C SER A 34 1.55 -8.77 15.69
N THR A 35 0.37 -8.49 15.12
CA THR A 35 -0.89 -9.17 15.46
C THR A 35 -1.36 -10.06 14.30
N ILE A 36 -2.08 -11.15 14.63
CA ILE A 36 -2.70 -12.02 13.62
C ILE A 36 -3.75 -11.25 12.80
N GLN A 37 -4.49 -10.35 13.44
CA GLN A 37 -5.51 -9.52 12.78
C GLN A 37 -4.91 -8.60 11.70
N ASP A 38 -3.78 -7.96 12.01
CA ASP A 38 -3.07 -7.11 11.03
C ASP A 38 -2.49 -7.97 9.88
N LYS A 39 -1.95 -9.16 10.21
CA LYS A 39 -1.46 -10.11 9.22
C LYS A 39 -2.55 -10.56 8.26
N ASP A 40 -3.71 -10.97 8.77
CA ASP A 40 -4.85 -11.39 7.96
C ASP A 40 -5.34 -10.25 7.07
N ARG A 41 -5.41 -9.03 7.62
CA ARG A 41 -5.83 -7.85 6.87
C ARG A 41 -4.85 -7.51 5.74
N ILE A 42 -3.55 -7.52 6.02
CA ILE A 42 -2.50 -7.28 5.02
C ILE A 42 -2.52 -8.37 3.96
N ARG A 43 -2.69 -9.64 4.36
CA ARG A 43 -2.78 -10.78 3.43
C ARG A 43 -3.99 -10.63 2.50
N GLY A 44 -5.15 -10.28 3.03
CA GLY A 44 -6.37 -10.06 2.23
C GLY A 44 -6.21 -8.94 1.20
N LEU A 45 -5.55 -7.83 1.57
CA LEU A 45 -5.24 -6.75 0.62
C LEU A 45 -4.25 -7.20 -0.46
N ALA A 46 -3.23 -7.97 -0.09
CA ALA A 46 -2.26 -8.52 -1.03
C ALA A 46 -2.92 -9.50 -2.02
N ASP A 47 -3.83 -10.36 -1.55
CA ASP A 47 -4.57 -11.28 -2.42
C ASP A 47 -5.47 -10.54 -3.41
N SER A 48 -6.20 -9.50 -2.98
CA SER A 48 -7.00 -8.68 -3.92
C SER A 48 -6.15 -7.96 -4.97
N ILE A 49 -4.93 -7.53 -4.65
CA ILE A 49 -4.02 -6.94 -5.65
C ILE A 49 -3.51 -8.01 -6.61
N TYR A 50 -3.21 -9.21 -6.11
CA TYR A 50 -2.76 -10.32 -6.96
C TYR A 50 -3.84 -10.72 -7.98
N GLU A 51 -5.11 -10.74 -7.57
CA GLU A 51 -6.25 -10.95 -8.48
C GLU A 51 -6.29 -9.91 -9.61
N ILE A 52 -6.18 -8.61 -9.29
CA ILE A 52 -6.16 -7.55 -10.30
C ILE A 52 -4.94 -7.67 -11.22
N LEU A 53 -3.77 -8.01 -10.69
CA LEU A 53 -2.57 -8.22 -11.50
C LEU A 53 -2.77 -9.36 -12.50
N ASN A 54 -3.42 -10.46 -12.08
CA ASN A 54 -3.77 -11.56 -12.97
C ASN A 54 -4.80 -11.14 -14.03
N GLU A 55 -5.83 -10.37 -13.65
CA GLU A 55 -6.79 -9.81 -14.61
C GLU A 55 -6.09 -8.90 -15.62
N MET A 56 -5.14 -8.06 -15.18
CA MET A 56 -4.35 -7.19 -16.06
C MET A 56 -3.40 -7.94 -17.00
N ASP A 57 -2.94 -9.13 -16.62
CA ASP A 57 -2.03 -9.98 -17.39
C ASP A 57 -2.71 -10.82 -18.47
N ILE A 58 -4.04 -10.91 -18.43
CA ILE A 58 -4.80 -11.49 -19.55
C ILE A 58 -4.80 -10.43 -20.66
N ASP A 59 -3.83 -10.55 -21.58
CA ASP A 59 -3.62 -9.76 -22.81
C ASP A 59 -4.88 -9.65 -23.73
N GLU A 60 -6.01 -10.23 -23.34
CA GLU A 60 -7.22 -10.41 -24.14
C GLU A 60 -8.48 -9.69 -23.62
N ILE A 61 -8.40 -8.84 -22.58
CA ILE A 61 -9.59 -8.11 -22.08
C ILE A 61 -10.16 -7.13 -23.14
N LYS A 62 -9.36 -6.72 -24.13
CA LYS A 62 -9.83 -5.83 -25.22
C LYS A 62 -10.92 -6.46 -26.10
N ALA A 63 -11.11 -7.79 -26.06
CA ALA A 63 -12.16 -8.46 -26.83
C ALA A 63 -13.54 -8.49 -26.14
N ARG A 64 -13.63 -8.18 -24.83
CA ARG A 64 -14.86 -8.38 -24.04
C ARG A 64 -15.23 -7.15 -23.22
N THR A 65 -16.13 -6.35 -23.76
CA THR A 65 -16.65 -5.09 -23.18
C THR A 65 -17.24 -5.24 -21.77
N HIS A 66 -17.68 -6.45 -21.40
CA HIS A 66 -18.27 -6.73 -20.08
C HIS A 66 -17.20 -6.96 -19.00
N GLU A 67 -16.21 -7.83 -19.27
CA GLU A 67 -15.10 -8.11 -18.36
C GLU A 67 -14.28 -6.86 -18.06
N TYR A 68 -14.12 -5.97 -19.05
CA TYR A 68 -13.46 -4.68 -18.83
C TYR A 68 -14.21 -3.75 -17.86
N GLN A 69 -15.56 -3.78 -17.86
CA GLN A 69 -16.36 -2.96 -16.94
C GLN A 69 -16.32 -3.53 -15.52
N GLU A 70 -16.38 -4.85 -15.37
CA GLU A 70 -16.24 -5.52 -14.07
C GLU A 70 -14.86 -5.25 -13.45
N MET A 71 -13.79 -5.41 -14.24
CA MET A 71 -12.43 -5.08 -13.82
C MET A 71 -12.31 -3.62 -13.35
N LYS A 72 -12.93 -2.68 -14.07
CA LYS A 72 -12.93 -1.26 -13.68
C LYS A 72 -13.64 -1.03 -12.34
N GLN A 73 -14.72 -1.74 -12.07
CA GLN A 73 -15.41 -1.69 -10.77
C GLN A 73 -14.58 -2.32 -9.66
N ASN A 74 -13.91 -3.45 -9.93
CA ASN A 74 -12.99 -4.10 -9.00
C ASN A 74 -11.82 -3.18 -8.61
N ILE A 75 -11.21 -2.53 -9.60
CA ILE A 75 -10.16 -1.51 -9.39
C ILE A 75 -10.67 -0.36 -8.52
N ALA A 76 -11.86 0.18 -8.80
CA ALA A 76 -12.42 1.26 -8.01
C ALA A 76 -12.69 0.84 -6.55
N GLY A 77 -13.23 -0.35 -6.35
CA GLY A 77 -13.47 -0.93 -5.02
C GLY A 77 -12.17 -1.14 -4.24
N LEU A 78 -11.14 -1.71 -4.89
CA LEU A 78 -9.83 -1.90 -4.26
C LEU A 78 -9.18 -0.55 -3.93
N ASN A 79 -9.23 0.43 -4.83
CA ASN A 79 -8.64 1.75 -4.58
C ASN A 79 -9.25 2.43 -3.35
N LYS A 80 -10.56 2.25 -3.11
CA LYS A 80 -11.20 2.73 -1.89
C LYS A 80 -10.66 2.01 -0.64
N LYS A 81 -10.55 0.67 -0.68
CA LYS A 81 -9.97 -0.10 0.43
C LYS A 81 -8.53 0.31 0.72
N LEU A 82 -7.74 0.59 -0.31
CA LEU A 82 -6.36 1.05 -0.19
C LEU A 82 -6.28 2.45 0.39
N ASP A 83 -7.16 3.37 0.00
CA ASP A 83 -7.22 4.72 0.57
C ASP A 83 -7.59 4.68 2.06
N ASP A 84 -8.55 3.82 2.44
CA ASP A 84 -8.91 3.64 3.84
C ASP A 84 -7.78 3.00 4.65
N PHE A 85 -7.09 2.00 4.08
CA PHE A 85 -5.90 1.42 4.71
C PHE A 85 -4.75 2.42 4.84
N LYS A 86 -4.54 3.28 3.84
CA LYS A 86 -3.55 4.36 3.90
C LYS A 86 -3.81 5.30 5.08
N LYS A 87 -5.06 5.72 5.30
CA LYS A 87 -5.43 6.58 6.44
C LYS A 87 -5.11 5.92 7.80
N GLU A 88 -5.21 4.60 7.88
CA GLU A 88 -4.84 3.88 9.09
C GLU A 88 -3.32 3.81 9.29
N VAL A 89 -2.57 3.56 8.21
CA VAL A 89 -1.10 3.63 8.23
C VAL A 89 -0.64 5.03 8.65
N ASP A 90 -1.27 6.09 8.15
CA ASP A 90 -0.96 7.47 8.55
C ASP A 90 -1.19 7.71 10.06
N LYS A 91 -2.23 7.11 10.66
CA LYS A 91 -2.45 7.15 12.12
C LYS A 91 -1.35 6.42 12.88
N ILE A 92 -0.92 5.26 12.40
CA ILE A 92 0.18 4.50 13.01
C ILE A 92 1.48 5.31 12.96
N ILE A 93 1.80 5.92 11.82
CA ILE A 93 2.97 6.80 11.66
C ILE A 93 2.91 7.98 12.65
N HIS A 94 1.73 8.58 12.82
CA HIS A 94 1.56 9.65 13.80
C HIS A 94 1.87 9.18 15.22
N VAL A 95 1.36 8.01 15.64
CA VAL A 95 1.64 7.42 16.96
C VAL A 95 3.13 7.12 17.13
N ILE A 96 3.80 6.58 16.11
CA ILE A 96 5.26 6.34 16.13
C ILE A 96 6.01 7.67 16.32
N THR A 97 5.62 8.71 15.59
CA THR A 97 6.25 10.04 15.67
C THR A 97 6.12 10.63 17.08
N VAL A 98 4.92 10.56 17.68
CA VAL A 98 4.69 10.99 19.07
C VAL A 98 5.57 10.19 20.03
N SER A 99 5.64 8.87 19.86
CA SER A 99 6.45 7.99 20.72
C SER A 99 7.95 8.29 20.61
N GLN A 100 8.45 8.56 19.40
CA GLN A 100 9.84 9.01 19.18
C GLN A 100 10.14 10.32 19.90
N ASN A 101 9.22 11.28 19.86
CA ASN A 101 9.37 12.55 20.59
C ASN A 101 9.46 12.33 22.11
N VAL A 102 8.69 11.38 22.66
CA VAL A 102 8.79 11.01 24.08
C VAL A 102 10.17 10.42 24.39
N CYS A 103 10.67 9.48 23.58
CA CYS A 103 12.01 8.91 23.76
C CYS A 103 13.11 9.99 23.71
N GLN A 104 13.05 10.90 22.74
CA GLN A 104 13.98 12.03 22.67
C GLN A 104 13.90 12.94 23.90
N GLY A 105 12.69 13.20 24.40
CA GLY A 105 12.48 13.95 25.64
C GLY A 105 13.15 13.27 26.83
N ILE A 106 12.95 11.96 26.98
CA ILE A 106 13.60 11.15 28.03
C ILE A 106 15.13 11.24 27.91
N SER A 107 15.70 11.07 26.71
CA SER A 107 17.15 11.19 26.49
C SER A 107 17.68 12.55 26.93
N ARG A 108 17.01 13.66 26.58
CA ARG A 108 17.42 15.01 27.00
C ARG A 108 17.37 15.19 28.52
N VAL A 109 16.36 14.63 29.19
CA VAL A 109 16.27 14.68 30.66
C VAL A 109 17.46 13.96 31.28
N ILE A 110 17.76 12.74 30.83
CA ILE A 110 18.88 11.94 31.32
C ILE A 110 20.21 12.69 31.12
N GLU A 111 20.45 13.22 29.92
CA GLU A 111 21.66 14.00 29.61
C GLU A 111 21.81 15.25 30.49
N THR A 112 20.71 15.97 30.72
CA THR A 112 20.72 17.20 31.52
C THR A 112 20.93 16.90 33.00
N ALA A 113 20.27 15.86 33.52
CA ALA A 113 20.47 15.41 34.90
C ALA A 113 21.92 14.98 35.15
N GLY A 114 22.54 14.28 34.19
CA GLY A 114 23.96 13.92 34.25
C GLY A 114 24.89 15.13 34.37
N LYS A 115 24.57 16.26 33.75
CA LYS A 115 25.36 17.51 33.85
C LYS A 115 25.25 18.23 35.18
N VAL A 116 24.18 17.99 35.95
CA VAL A 116 23.96 18.61 37.27
C VAL A 116 24.67 17.81 38.38
N LEU A 117 24.86 16.50 38.15
CA LEU A 117 25.45 15.59 39.13
C LEU A 117 26.98 15.49 39.06
N ILE A 118 27.62 16.17 38.09
CA ILE A 118 29.07 16.28 37.89
C ILE A 118 29.47 17.74 38.14
#